data_AF-A0A4Q7IGI6-F1
#
_entry.id   AF-A0A4Q7IGI6-F1
#
_cell.length_a   1.000
_cell.length_b   1.000
_cell.length_c   1.000
_cell.angle_alpha   90.00
_cell.angle_beta   90.00
_cell.angle_gamma   90.00
#
_symmetry.space_group_name_H-M   'P 1'
#
loop_
_entity.id
_entity.type
_entity.pdbx_description
1 polymer ?
#
loop_
_entity_poly.entity_id
_entity_poly.type
_entity_poly.pdbx_seq_one_letter_code
_entity_poly.pdbx_strand_id
1 'polypeptide(L)'
;MIKRLILGVFTLGTLTISAQRNSASPYSYFGIGESFEAVTVEQASMGGIGAAMKNNRYLNFSNPASTADLRIATYGIGGSLSLITIKEGTT
;
A
#
# COMPACT_ATOMS: atom_id res chain seq x y z
N MET A 1 -24.59 1.97 -33.56
CA MET A 1 -24.50 2.24 -32.10
C MET A 1 -23.24 1.64 -31.47
N ILE A 2 -22.78 0.47 -31.93
CA ILE A 2 -21.57 -0.22 -31.41
C ILE A 2 -20.26 0.62 -31.44
N LYS A 3 -20.06 1.46 -32.47
CA LYS A 3 -18.85 2.31 -32.60
C LYS A 3 -18.72 3.34 -31.47
N ARG A 4 -19.84 3.87 -30.97
CA ARG A 4 -19.87 4.82 -29.84
C ARG A 4 -19.57 4.11 -28.52
N LEU A 5 -19.97 2.85 -28.41
CA LEU A 5 -19.72 2.01 -27.23
C LEU A 5 -18.24 1.62 -27.14
N ILE A 6 -17.63 1.22 -28.26
CA ILE A 6 -16.19 0.91 -28.36
C ILE A 6 -15.34 2.14 -28.00
N LEU A 7 -15.71 3.32 -28.50
CA LEU A 7 -15.01 4.56 -28.19
C LEU A 7 -15.05 4.86 -26.67
N GLY A 8 -16.22 4.70 -26.03
CA GLY A 8 -16.37 4.91 -24.59
C GLY A 8 -15.50 3.97 -23.75
N VAL A 9 -15.43 2.69 -24.09
CA VAL A 9 -14.58 1.69 -23.40
C VAL A 9 -13.11 2.02 -23.55
N PHE A 10 -12.66 2.42 -24.75
CA PHE A 10 -11.26 2.75 -25.01
C PHE A 10 -10.83 4.02 -24.26
N THR A 11 -11.70 5.03 -24.18
CA THR A 11 -11.44 6.26 -23.40
C THR A 11 -11.44 6.04 -21.89
N LEU A 12 -12.17 5.05 -21.37
CA LEU A 12 -12.10 4.68 -19.95
C LEU A 12 -10.83 3.86 -19.65
N GLY A 13 -10.33 3.09 -20.62
CA GLY A 13 -9.08 2.33 -20.49
C GLY A 13 -7.82 3.19 -20.42
N THR A 14 -7.86 4.46 -20.83
CA THR A 14 -6.73 5.40 -20.69
C THR A 14 -6.60 6.03 -19.30
N LEU A 15 -7.45 5.67 -18.35
CA LEU A 15 -7.24 6.01 -16.93
C LEU A 15 -6.00 5.25 -16.44
N THR A 16 -4.83 5.85 -16.63
CA THR A 16 -3.56 5.31 -16.16
C THR A 16 -3.56 5.28 -14.64
N ILE A 17 -3.57 4.08 -14.06
CA ILE A 17 -3.30 3.88 -12.63
C ILE A 17 -1.79 4.13 -12.42
N SER A 18 -1.43 5.28 -11.87
CA SER A 18 -0.05 5.54 -11.43
C SER A 18 0.21 4.79 -10.12
N ALA A 19 0.81 3.60 -10.21
CA ALA A 19 1.25 2.81 -9.06
C ALA A 19 2.72 3.07 -8.66
N GLN A 20 3.40 4.03 -9.30
CA GLN A 20 4.80 4.32 -9.01
C GLN A 20 4.97 4.89 -7.60
N ARG A 21 5.72 4.17 -6.77
CA ARG A 21 6.26 4.69 -5.52
C ARG A 21 7.60 5.36 -5.81
N ASN A 22 7.72 6.65 -5.53
CA ASN A 22 9.02 7.29 -5.44
C ASN A 22 9.72 6.72 -4.21
N SER A 23 10.83 6.02 -4.39
CA SER A 23 11.68 5.52 -3.29
C SER A 23 13.16 5.64 -3.70
N ALA A 24 13.92 6.34 -2.87
CA ALA A 24 15.37 6.49 -3.00
C ALA A 24 16.05 5.58 -1.97
N SER A 25 15.96 4.27 -2.18
CA SER A 25 16.65 3.29 -1.34
C SER A 25 18.02 2.94 -1.94
N PRO A 26 19.06 2.66 -1.13
CA PRO A 26 20.33 2.12 -1.62
C PRO A 26 20.15 0.83 -2.44
N TYR A 27 19.10 0.08 -2.13
CA TYR A 27 18.69 -1.15 -2.80
C TYR A 27 18.11 -0.89 -4.22
N SER A 28 17.57 0.30 -4.47
CA SER A 28 17.11 0.71 -5.81
C SER A 28 18.28 0.79 -6.81
N TYR A 29 19.50 1.10 -6.36
CA TYR A 29 20.69 1.12 -7.22
C TYR A 29 21.02 -0.26 -7.80
N PHE A 30 20.80 -1.32 -7.02
CA PHE A 30 21.05 -2.71 -7.43
C PHE A 30 19.84 -3.37 -8.09
N GLY A 31 18.73 -2.64 -8.32
CA GLY A 31 17.53 -3.17 -8.97
C GLY A 31 16.67 -4.10 -8.11
N ILE A 32 17.03 -4.33 -6.84
CA ILE A 32 16.25 -5.15 -5.90
C ILE A 32 15.06 -4.39 -5.31
N GLY A 33 15.14 -3.06 -5.24
CA GLY A 33 14.08 -2.19 -4.73
C GLY A 33 13.90 -2.25 -3.21
N GLU A 34 12.77 -1.74 -2.72
CA GLU A 34 12.44 -1.66 -1.29
C GLU A 34 11.36 -2.67 -0.90
N SER A 35 11.55 -3.36 0.23
CA SER A 35 10.56 -4.30 0.76
C SER A 35 9.33 -3.55 1.28
N PHE A 36 8.15 -3.89 0.78
CA PHE A 36 6.90 -3.37 1.31
C PHE A 36 6.54 -4.11 2.61
N GLU A 37 6.56 -3.40 3.73
CA GLU A 37 5.98 -3.91 4.97
C GLU A 37 4.45 -3.83 4.89
N ALA A 38 3.81 -4.99 4.91
CA ALA A 38 2.35 -5.07 5.02
C ALA A 38 1.95 -4.73 6.47
N VAL A 39 1.63 -3.46 6.71
CA VAL A 39 1.11 -2.95 7.99
C VAL A 39 -0.22 -2.25 7.77
N THR A 40 -1.13 -2.38 8.73
CA THR A 40 -2.38 -1.60 8.73
C THR A 40 -2.16 -0.16 9.18
N VAL A 41 -3.16 0.71 9.00
CA VAL A 41 -3.08 2.13 9.40
C VAL A 41 -2.86 2.26 10.91
N GLU A 42 -3.49 1.40 11.70
CA GLU A 42 -3.33 1.35 13.15
C GLU A 42 -1.91 0.95 13.52
N GLN A 43 -1.36 -0.08 12.88
CA GLN A 43 0.01 -0.53 13.11
C GLN A 43 1.03 0.52 12.69
N ALA A 44 0.85 1.13 11.52
CA ALA A 44 1.70 2.22 11.04
C ALA A 44 1.69 3.41 12.00
N SER A 45 0.52 3.76 12.54
CA SER A 45 0.36 4.84 13.53
C SER A 45 1.01 4.50 14.89
N MET A 46 1.15 3.22 15.21
CA MET A 46 1.88 2.74 16.40
C MET A 46 3.38 2.56 16.16
N GLY A 47 3.93 3.05 15.04
CA GLY A 47 5.35 2.90 14.71
C GLY A 47 5.71 1.53 14.14
N GLY A 48 4.77 0.84 13.51
CA GLY A 48 4.98 -0.44 12.83
C GLY A 48 4.90 -1.68 13.73
N ILE A 49 4.55 -1.52 15.01
CA ILE A 49 4.43 -2.66 15.93
C ILE A 49 3.16 -3.46 15.65
N GLY A 50 3.34 -4.73 15.30
CA GLY A 50 2.24 -5.62 14.93
C GLY A 50 2.28 -7.01 15.54
N ALA A 51 3.43 -7.48 16.05
CA ALA A 51 3.61 -8.87 16.46
C ALA A 51 2.65 -9.32 17.58
N ALA A 52 2.48 -8.50 18.62
CA ALA A 52 1.60 -8.80 19.76
C ALA A 52 0.17 -8.24 19.61
N MET A 53 -0.14 -7.57 18.50
CA MET A 53 -1.43 -6.91 18.31
C MET A 53 -2.52 -7.94 17.96
N LYS A 54 -3.42 -8.17 18.91
CA LYS A 54 -4.57 -9.09 18.78
C LYS A 54 -5.87 -8.32 18.90
N ASN A 55 -6.71 -8.36 17.88
CA ASN A 55 -7.97 -7.64 17.85
C ASN A 55 -9.04 -8.44 17.07
N ASN A 56 -10.27 -8.44 17.58
CA ASN A 56 -11.38 -9.21 16.99
C ASN A 56 -12.02 -8.56 15.76
N ARG A 57 -11.64 -7.33 15.39
CA ARG A 57 -12.22 -6.58 14.27
C ARG A 57 -11.23 -6.17 13.19
N TYR A 58 -9.94 -6.06 13.49
CA TYR A 58 -8.93 -5.54 12.58
C TYR A 58 -8.03 -6.67 12.11
N LEU A 59 -7.74 -6.69 10.81
CA LEU A 59 -6.77 -7.62 10.24
C LEU A 59 -5.36 -7.23 10.69
N ASN A 60 -4.48 -8.22 10.88
CA ASN A 60 -3.09 -7.98 11.21
C ASN A 60 -2.23 -8.76 10.22
N PHE A 61 -1.53 -8.03 9.34
CA PHE A 61 -0.67 -8.62 8.32
C PHE A 61 0.73 -8.98 8.86
N SER A 62 1.19 -8.28 9.90
CA SER A 62 2.46 -8.54 10.58
C SER A 62 2.44 -9.85 11.40
N ASN A 63 1.28 -10.23 11.94
CA ASN A 63 1.09 -11.49 12.65
C ASN A 63 -0.14 -12.25 12.11
N PRO A 64 0.07 -13.21 11.18
CA PRO A 64 -1.01 -14.02 10.62
C PRO A 64 -1.81 -14.82 11.67
N ALA A 65 -1.21 -15.21 12.79
CA ALA A 65 -1.90 -15.98 13.84
C ALA A 65 -3.01 -15.17 14.54
N SER A 66 -2.90 -13.84 14.53
CA SER A 66 -3.90 -12.93 15.10
C SER A 66 -5.26 -13.03 14.38
N THR A 67 -5.26 -13.47 13.11
CA THR A 67 -6.49 -13.64 12.32
C THR A 67 -7.43 -14.72 12.87
N ALA A 68 -6.93 -15.67 13.67
CA ALA A 68 -7.76 -16.68 14.31
C ALA A 68 -8.74 -16.09 15.35
N ASP A 69 -8.50 -14.86 15.81
CA ASP A 69 -9.34 -14.17 16.80
C ASP A 69 -10.44 -13.29 16.18
N LEU A 70 -10.49 -13.19 14.85
CA LEU A 70 -11.55 -12.46 14.15
C LEU A 70 -12.90 -13.13 14.41
N ARG A 71 -13.85 -12.35 14.93
CA ARG A 71 -15.21 -12.85 15.22
C ARG A 71 -16.16 -12.73 14.04
N ILE A 72 -15.81 -11.90 13.06
CA ILE A 72 -16.60 -11.60 11.87
C ILE A 72 -15.67 -11.56 10.65
N ALA A 73 -16.23 -11.76 9.46
CA ALA A 73 -15.49 -11.59 8.20
C ALA A 73 -15.16 -10.10 8.01
N THR A 74 -13.93 -9.71 8.30
CA THR A 74 -13.44 -8.34 8.13
C THR A 74 -12.80 -8.18 6.75
N TYR A 75 -13.18 -7.12 6.04
CA TYR A 75 -12.51 -6.64 4.84
C TYR A 75 -11.92 -5.27 5.11
N GLY A 76 -10.65 -5.07 4.73
CA GLY A 76 -9.93 -3.81 4.92
C GLY A 76 -9.44 -3.26 3.59
N ILE A 77 -9.66 -1.97 3.37
CA ILE A 77 -9.11 -1.21 2.24
C ILE A 77 -8.33 -0.04 2.81
N GLY A 78 -7.09 0.14 2.38
CA GLY A 78 -6.20 1.18 2.88
C GLY A 78 -5.35 1.78 1.75
N GLY A 79 -5.03 3.05 1.90
CA GLY A 79 -4.12 3.78 1.01
C GLY A 79 -2.94 4.34 1.81
N SER A 80 -1.76 4.34 1.20
CA SER A 80 -0.53 4.88 1.79
C SER A 80 0.10 5.86 0.82
N LEU A 81 0.38 7.07 1.31
CA LEU A 81 1.09 8.13 0.57
C LEU A 81 2.39 8.42 1.29
N SER A 82 3.51 8.30 0.57
CA SER A 82 4.83 8.71 1.05
C SER A 82 5.29 9.92 0.26
N LEU A 83 5.64 11.00 0.97
CA LEU A 83 6.17 12.23 0.40
C LEU A 83 7.66 12.31 0.72
N ILE A 84 8.50 12.37 -0.30
CA ILE A 84 9.95 12.49 -0.15
C ILE A 84 10.33 13.95 -0.37
N THR A 85 11.02 14.55 0.61
CA THR A 85 11.62 15.89 0.49
C THR A 85 13.11 15.73 0.24
N ILE A 86 13.58 16.12 -0.95
CA ILE A 86 15.01 16.13 -1.28
C ILE A 86 15.60 17.48 -0.84
N LYS A 87 16.62 17.43 0.02
CA LYS A 87 17.44 18.61 0.33
C LYS A 87 18.66 18.60 -0.58
N GLU A 88 18.76 19.56 -1.48
CA GLU A 88 20.00 19.83 -2.21
C GLU A 88 20.99 20.49 -1.25
N GLY A 89 22.14 19.84 -1.05
CA GLY A 89 23.24 20.41 -0.28
C GLY A 89 24.00 21.39 -1.18
N THR A 90 23.77 22.69 -0.97
CA THR A 90 24.73 23.70 -1.45
C THR A 90 25.97 23.60 -0.57
N THR A 91 27.10 23.34 -1.21
CA THR A 91 28.46 23.36 -0.65
C THR A 91 28.76 24.64 0.12
#